data_AF-A0A2E9E5W3-F1
#
_entry.id   AF-A0A2E9E5W3-F1
#
_cell.length_a   1.000
_cell.length_b   1.000
_cell.length_c   1.000
_cell.angle_alpha   90.00
_cell.angle_beta   90.00
_cell.angle_gamma   90.00
#
_symmetry.space_group_name_H-M   'P 1'
#
loop_
_entity.id
_entity.type
_entity.pdbx_description
1 polymer ?
#
loop_
_entity_poly.entity_id
_entity_poly.type
_entity_poly.pdbx_seq_one_letter_code
_entity_poly.pdbx_strand_id
1 'polypeptide(L)' 'MVDRNRRIKITPNPAKRGDLLTIKALAEHEMEPGVRLNPNSMVVYPRFILNKLICRYNGVEVFVSDWYSGVSA' A
#
# COMPACT_ATOMS: atom_id res chain seq x y z
N MET A 1 -0.30 -0.43 19.05
CA MET A 1 0.14 0.35 17.86
C MET A 1 0.21 -0.67 16.73
N VAL A 2 -0.62 -0.57 15.69
CA VAL A 2 -0.63 -1.53 14.59
C VAL A 2 0.77 -1.56 13.96
N ASP A 3 1.39 -2.74 13.96
CA ASP A 3 2.69 -2.99 13.35
C ASP A 3 2.64 -2.60 11.87
N ARG A 4 3.30 -1.49 11.51
CA ARG A 4 3.37 -1.01 10.12
C ARG A 4 4.45 -1.77 9.38
N ASN A 5 4.27 -3.07 9.26
CA ASN A 5 5.19 -3.93 8.55
C ASN A 5 5.08 -3.62 7.04
N ARG A 6 6.19 -3.21 6.46
CA ARG A 6 6.29 -2.88 5.03
C ARG A 6 7.37 -3.76 4.44
N ARG A 7 6.99 -4.55 3.44
CA ARG A 7 7.88 -5.52 2.80
C ARG A 7 7.97 -5.22 1.31
N ILE A 8 9.18 -5.23 0.79
CA ILE A 8 9.44 -5.10 -0.64
C ILE A 8 10.22 -6.35 -1.05
N LYS A 9 9.72 -7.05 -2.07
CA LYS A 9 10.40 -8.17 -2.69
C LYS A 9 10.70 -7.82 -4.14
N ILE A 10 11.95 -8.02 -4.54
CA ILE A 10 12.43 -7.80 -5.90
C ILE A 10 12.82 -9.18 -6.45
N THR A 11 12.36 -9.49 -7.65
CA THR A 11 12.70 -10.72 -8.37
C THR A 11 13.09 -10.37 -9.80
N PRO A 12 14.26 -10.81 -10.30
CA PRO A 12 15.33 -11.55 -9.62
C PRO A 12 16.12 -10.70 -8.60
N ASN A 13 16.72 -11.37 -7.61
CA ASN A 13 17.66 -10.77 -6.65
C ASN A 13 18.76 -11.80 -6.32
N PRO A 14 20.03 -11.60 -6.75
CA PRO A 14 20.57 -10.40 -7.39
C PRO A 14 20.09 -10.21 -8.83
N ALA A 15 19.87 -8.96 -9.22
CA ALA A 15 19.52 -8.56 -10.58
C ALA A 15 20.78 -8.36 -11.43
N LYS A 16 20.73 -8.72 -12.72
CA LYS A 16 21.76 -8.40 -13.70
C LYS A 16 21.33 -7.25 -14.59
N ARG A 17 22.31 -6.60 -15.21
CA ARG A 17 22.05 -5.53 -16.18
C ARG A 17 21.26 -6.11 -17.36
N GLY A 18 20.10 -5.51 -17.65
CA GLY A 18 19.20 -5.95 -18.72
C GLY A 18 18.06 -6.85 -18.26
N ASP A 19 18.02 -7.26 -16.99
CA ASP A 19 16.93 -8.08 -16.46
C ASP A 19 15.64 -7.28 -16.31
N LEU A 20 14.50 -7.93 -16.61
CA LEU A 20 13.18 -7.41 -16.27
C LEU A 20 12.89 -7.68 -14.79
N LEU A 21 12.79 -6.61 -13.99
CA LEU A 21 12.53 -6.70 -12.55
C LEU A 21 11.04 -6.71 -12.24
N THR A 22 10.62 -7.69 -11.43
CA THR A 22 9.31 -7.70 -10.79
C THR A 22 9.44 -7.20 -9.35
N ILE A 23 8.76 -6.10 -9.05
CA ILE A 23 8.72 -5.51 -7.70
C ILE A 23 7.35 -5.83 -7.09
N LYS A 24 7.36 -6.43 -5.89
CA LYS A 24 6.17 -6.65 -5.07
C LYS A 24 6.31 -5.86 -3.78
N ALA A 25 5.37 -4.96 -3.52
CA ALA A 25 5.29 -4.21 -2.29
C ALA A 25 4.06 -4.67 -1.49
N LEU A 26 4.25 -4.91 -0.20
CA LEU A 26 3.19 -5.24 0.74
C LEU A 26 3.29 -4.29 1.93
N ALA A 27 2.18 -3.66 2.28
CA ALA A 27 2.07 -2.81 3.45
C ALA A 27 0.89 -3.30 4.28
N GLU A 28 1.14 -3.77 5.50
CA GLU A 28 0.08 -4.15 6.42
C GLU A 28 -0.66 -2.88 6.87
N HIS A 29 -1.95 -2.81 6.55
CA HIS A 29 -2.80 -1.66 6.85
C HIS A 29 -4.27 -2.10 6.93
N GLU A 30 -5.04 -1.55 7.89
CA GLU A 30 -6.45 -1.93 8.08
C GLU A 30 -7.38 -1.46 6.94
N MET A 31 -6.93 -0.47 6.16
CA MET A 31 -7.64 0.10 5.00
C MET A 31 -9.11 0.43 5.30
N GLU A 32 -9.37 1.11 6.42
CA GLU A 32 -10.72 1.48 6.86
C GLU A 32 -11.38 2.44 5.84
N PRO A 33 -12.43 2.00 5.11
CA PRO A 33 -12.98 2.73 3.98
C PRO A 33 -13.72 4.01 4.38
N GLY A 34 -14.10 4.15 5.65
CA GLY A 34 -14.85 5.30 6.16
C GLY A 34 -16.37 5.19 6.01
N VAL A 35 -16.88 3.98 5.80
CA VAL A 35 -18.33 3.71 5.64
C VAL A 35 -18.86 2.71 6.68
N ARG A 36 -17.98 2.12 7.49
CA ARG A 36 -18.37 1.15 8.51
C ARG A 36 -19.03 1.88 9.68
N LEU A 37 -20.23 1.47 10.04
CA LEU A 37 -20.95 1.99 11.19
C LEU A 37 -20.59 1.17 12.44
N ASN A 38 -20.38 1.86 13.56
CA ASN A 38 -20.32 1.21 14.86
C ASN A 38 -21.76 0.90 15.33
N PRO A 39 -22.12 -0.37 15.57
CA PRO A 39 -23.49 -0.76 15.93
C PRO A 39 -23.96 -0.19 17.27
N ASN A 40 -23.03 0.17 18.17
CA ASN A 40 -23.39 0.66 19.52
C ASN A 40 -23.54 2.18 19.57
N SER A 41 -22.65 2.91 18.89
CA SER A 41 -22.64 4.37 18.93
C SER A 41 -23.35 5.02 17.74
N MET A 42 -23.73 4.25 16.72
CA MET A 42 -24.22 4.75 15.42
C MET A 42 -23.27 5.75 14.73
N VAL A 43 -21.99 5.77 15.14
CA VAL A 43 -20.95 6.61 14.54
C VAL A 43 -20.23 5.85 13.44
N VAL A 44 -19.97 6.52 12.32
CA VAL A 44 -19.17 5.98 11.22
C VAL A 44 -17.69 6.06 11.57
N TYR A 45 -16.94 4.96 11.39
CA TYR A 45 -15.48 5.00 11.55
C TYR A 45 -14.87 5.97 10.54
N PRO A 46 -13.96 6.86 10.95
CA PRO A 46 -13.33 7.80 10.03
C PRO A 46 -12.50 7.05 8.99
N ARG A 47 -12.49 7.56 7.76
CA ARG A 47 -11.68 6.99 6.68
C ARG A 47 -10.21 6.99 7.05
N PHE A 48 -9.59 5.81 7.01
CA PHE A 48 -8.17 5.62 7.26
C PHE A 48 -7.60 4.61 6.27
N ILE A 49 -7.06 5.11 5.16
CA ILE A 49 -6.50 4.30 4.07
C ILE A 49 -5.11 4.78 3.67
N LEU A 50 -4.34 3.90 3.04
CA LEU A 50 -3.21 4.30 2.21
C LEU A 50 -3.78 4.89 0.91
N ASN A 51 -3.48 6.16 0.64
CA ASN A 51 -4.05 6.91 -0.48
C ASN A 51 -3.12 7.00 -1.70
N LYS A 52 -1.83 6.70 -1.55
CA LYS A 52 -0.86 6.83 -2.64
C LYS A 52 0.30 5.86 -2.50
N LEU A 53 0.65 5.21 -3.60
CA LEU A 53 1.86 4.42 -3.76
C LEU A 53 2.79 5.11 -4.75
N ILE A 54 4.04 5.34 -4.35
CA ILE A 54 5.08 5.95 -5.20
C ILE A 54 6.30 5.02 -5.22
N CYS A 55 6.72 4.61 -6.42
CA CYS A 55 7.92 3.80 -6.63
C CYS A 55 9.08 4.65 -7.15
N ARG A 56 10.09 4.77 -6.29
CA ARG A 56 11.44 5.34 -6.47
C ARG A 56 12.44 4.41 -7.19
N TYR A 57 12.99 4.70 -8.37
CA TYR A 57 14.24 4.05 -8.82
C TYR A 57 15.33 5.08 -9.10
N ASN A 58 16.44 5.01 -8.34
CA ASN A 58 17.54 6.00 -8.39
C ASN A 58 17.06 7.46 -8.33
N GLY A 59 16.03 7.72 -7.51
CA GLY A 59 15.43 9.06 -7.36
C GLY A 59 14.42 9.44 -8.44
N VAL A 60 14.30 8.68 -9.53
CA VAL A 60 13.33 8.90 -10.60
C VAL A 60 12.04 8.14 -10.29
N GLU A 61 10.89 8.82 -10.38
CA GLU A 61 9.58 8.21 -10.21
C GLU A 61 9.26 7.31 -11.41
N VAL A 62 9.16 6.00 -11.16
CA VAL A 62 8.90 5.00 -12.20
C VAL A 62 7.47 4.48 -12.18
N PHE A 63 6.77 4.64 -11.04
CA PHE A 63 5.37 4.24 -10.89
C PHE A 63 4.70 5.06 -9.80
N VAL A 64 3.47 5.52 -10.08
CA VAL A 64 2.61 6.22 -9.12
C VAL A 64 1.20 5.66 -9.26
N SER A 65 0.53 5.43 -8.14
CA SER A 65 -0.87 5.02 -8.11
C SER A 65 -1.58 5.68 -6.93
N ASP A 66 -2.73 6.31 -7.21
CA ASP A 66 -3.62 6.84 -6.20
C ASP A 66 -4.66 5.79 -5.81
N TRP A 67 -4.83 5.58 -4.51
CA TRP A 67 -5.66 4.54 -3.93
C TRP A 67 -6.87 5.15 -3.23
N TYR A 68 -8.00 4.46 -3.37
CA TYR A 68 -9.29 4.86 -2.82
C TYR A 68 -9.83 3.77 -1.90
N SER A 69 -10.99 4.00 -1.29
CA SER A 69 -11.60 3.09 -0.30
C SER A 69 -11.97 1.70 -0.84
N GLY A 70 -11.81 1.43 -2.13
CA GLY A 70 -12.02 0.11 -2.74
C GLY A 70 -10.78 -0.79 -2.79
N VAL A 71 -9.64 -0.34 -2.26
CA VAL A 71 -8.41 -1.16 -2.19
C VAL A 71 -8.45 -2.03 -0.94
N SER A 72 -8.24 -3.33 -1.13
CA SER A 72 -8.25 -4.32 -0.04
C SER A 72 -7.16 -4.05 1.01
N ALA A 73 -7.45 -4.46 2.24
CA ALA A 73 -6.46 -4.63 3.30
C ALA A 73 -5.51 -5.79 3.02
#